data_AF-H9UG62-F1
#
_entry.id   AF-H9UG62-F1
#
_cell.length_a   1.000
_cell.length_b   1.000
_cell.length_c   1.000
_cell.angle_alpha   90.00
_cell.angle_beta   90.00
_cell.angle_gamma   90.00
#
_symmetry.space_group_name_H-M   'P 1'
#
loop_
_entity.id
_entity.type
_entity.pdbx_description
1 polymer ?
#
loop_
_entity_poly.entity_id
_entity_poly.type
_entity_poly.pdbx_seq_one_letter_code
_entity_poly.pdbx_strand_id
1 'polypeptide(L)'
;MNPEQDDVRRLEADIAVIKDSIRAKNGFVRRMLAAPVLGWFFVGFGAACAVVPLVWEYALRQYRGAEALPTQVTAALIAGTVVVFAVLAFWKIAAFNRGARAVDSRYSWLDVMRDLTSHPVVLYQQVIMAGTAVAVVMAIRTGNAYLVPAALAAGLAMVFMLYAVAFLLNEYSFIIVWLSLFAAAVLFLPGIPPLIMAAVGFGGGFLLYGIYSITMAPHPASSTHGGNQA
;
A
#
# COMPACT_ATOMS: atom_id res chain seq x y z
N MET A 1 -8.10 -54.37 -8.57
CA MET A 1 -7.88 -52.91 -8.70
C MET A 1 -8.83 -52.27 -7.71
N ASN A 2 -8.32 -51.62 -6.67
CA ASN A 2 -9.13 -51.23 -5.52
C ASN A 2 -9.72 -49.82 -5.76
N PRO A 3 -11.04 -49.67 -5.95
CA PRO A 3 -11.65 -48.40 -6.37
C PRO A 3 -11.36 -47.23 -5.41
N GLU A 4 -11.20 -47.50 -4.11
CA GLU A 4 -10.75 -46.49 -3.13
C GLU A 4 -9.39 -45.88 -3.44
N GLN A 5 -8.44 -46.65 -4.00
CA GLN A 5 -7.10 -46.15 -4.31
C GLN A 5 -7.09 -45.25 -5.55
N ASP A 6 -8.01 -45.48 -6.48
CA ASP A 6 -8.16 -44.64 -7.67
C ASP A 6 -8.85 -43.30 -7.33
N ASP A 7 -9.80 -43.30 -6.37
CA ASP A 7 -10.42 -42.07 -5.87
C ASP A 7 -9.44 -41.21 -5.05
N VAL A 8 -8.61 -41.82 -4.20
CA VAL A 8 -7.56 -41.10 -3.46
C VAL A 8 -6.53 -40.48 -4.41
N ARG A 9 -6.12 -41.20 -5.47
CA ARG A 9 -5.20 -40.67 -6.48
C ARG A 9 -5.81 -39.52 -7.30
N ARG A 10 -7.11 -39.57 -7.58
CA ARG A 10 -7.82 -38.46 -8.23
C ARG A 10 -7.90 -37.23 -7.32
N LEU A 11 -8.19 -37.42 -6.04
CA LEU A 11 -8.19 -36.34 -5.04
C LEU A 11 -6.80 -35.70 -4.89
N GLU A 12 -5.73 -36.50 -4.85
CA GLU A 12 -4.35 -35.98 -4.81
C GLU A 12 -4.00 -35.19 -6.07
N ALA A 13 -4.42 -35.66 -7.25
CA ALA A 13 -4.20 -34.96 -8.52
C ALA A 13 -4.97 -33.63 -8.57
N ASP A 14 -6.24 -33.61 -8.14
CA ASP A 14 -7.03 -32.38 -8.09
C ASP A 14 -6.47 -31.38 -7.06
N ILE A 15 -6.02 -31.85 -5.90
CA ILE A 15 -5.33 -31.02 -4.90
C ILE A 15 -4.03 -30.45 -5.49
N ALA A 16 -3.26 -31.23 -6.24
CA ALA A 16 -2.04 -30.76 -6.89
C ALA A 16 -2.34 -29.69 -7.95
N VAL A 17 -3.37 -29.88 -8.78
CA VAL A 17 -3.82 -28.90 -9.79
C VAL A 17 -4.31 -27.61 -9.12
N ILE A 18 -5.10 -27.70 -8.04
CA ILE A 18 -5.56 -26.53 -7.29
C ILE A 18 -4.36 -25.79 -6.68
N LYS A 19 -3.41 -26.53 -6.09
CA LYS A 19 -2.20 -25.96 -5.48
C LYS A 19 -1.33 -25.26 -6.52
N ASP A 20 -1.12 -25.86 -7.70
CA ASP A 20 -0.36 -25.27 -8.79
C ASP A 20 -1.06 -24.05 -9.39
N SER A 21 -2.39 -24.09 -9.49
CA SER A 21 -3.21 -22.95 -9.93
C SER A 21 -3.10 -21.77 -8.96
N ILE A 22 -3.14 -22.04 -7.64
CA ILE A 22 -2.92 -21.03 -6.59
C ILE A 22 -1.49 -20.50 -6.64
N ARG A 23 -0.49 -21.37 -6.85
CA ARG A 23 0.92 -20.99 -6.92
C ARG A 23 1.25 -20.16 -8.16
N ALA A 24 0.65 -20.48 -9.30
CA ALA A 24 0.79 -19.72 -10.54
C ALA A 24 0.14 -18.33 -10.44
N LYS A 25 -1.08 -18.24 -9.88
CA LYS A 25 -1.76 -16.96 -9.62
C LYS A 25 -1.00 -16.10 -8.60
N ASN A 26 -0.51 -16.70 -7.51
CA ASN A 26 0.32 -15.99 -6.53
C ASN A 26 1.68 -15.58 -7.12
N GLY A 27 2.27 -16.37 -8.02
CA GLY A 27 3.50 -16.02 -8.74
C GLY A 27 3.33 -14.81 -9.66
N PHE A 28 2.19 -14.71 -10.37
CA PHE A 28 1.84 -13.53 -11.17
C PHE A 28 1.67 -12.28 -10.31
N VAL A 29 0.85 -12.37 -9.25
CA VAL A 29 0.61 -11.24 -8.34
C VAL A 29 1.90 -10.80 -7.65
N ARG A 30 2.75 -11.75 -7.25
CA ARG A 30 4.06 -11.46 -6.67
C ARG A 30 5.00 -10.76 -7.65
N ARG A 31 5.07 -11.19 -8.91
CA ARG A 31 5.89 -10.50 -9.94
C ARG A 31 5.34 -9.12 -10.30
N MET A 32 4.02 -8.97 -10.31
CA MET A 32 3.35 -7.68 -10.55
C MET A 32 3.61 -6.69 -9.40
N LEU A 33 3.56 -7.17 -8.15
CA LEU A 33 3.75 -6.34 -6.95
C LEU A 33 5.24 -6.10 -6.63
N ALA A 34 6.13 -7.00 -7.03
CA ALA A 34 7.58 -6.81 -6.96
C ALA A 34 8.14 -5.97 -8.14
N ALA A 35 7.28 -5.47 -9.03
CA ALA A 35 7.73 -4.66 -10.15
C ALA A 35 8.35 -3.33 -9.63
N PRO A 36 9.53 -2.92 -10.13
CA PRO A 36 10.20 -1.69 -9.68
C PRO A 36 9.34 -0.42 -9.88
N VAL A 37 8.34 -0.50 -10.77
CA VAL A 37 7.33 0.56 -10.99
C VAL A 37 6.52 0.84 -9.72
N LEU A 38 6.23 -0.17 -8.89
CA LEU A 38 5.50 0.01 -7.65
C LEU A 38 6.38 0.68 -6.58
N GLY A 39 7.69 0.42 -6.59
CA GLY A 39 8.64 1.09 -5.72
C GLY A 39 8.72 2.59 -5.94
N TRP A 40 8.73 3.04 -7.21
CA TRP A 40 8.65 4.46 -7.55
C TRP A 40 7.36 5.13 -7.08
N PHE A 41 6.23 4.40 -7.12
CA PHE A 41 4.99 4.89 -6.55
C PHE A 41 5.12 5.10 -5.04
N PHE A 42 5.70 4.16 -4.29
CA PHE A 42 5.91 4.31 -2.85
C PHE A 42 6.84 5.48 -2.50
N VAL A 43 7.88 5.72 -3.30
CA VAL A 43 8.73 6.93 -3.15
C VAL A 43 7.91 8.19 -3.34
N GLY A 44 7.14 8.30 -4.43
CA GLY A 44 6.30 9.47 -4.68
C GLY A 44 5.21 9.69 -3.62
N PHE A 45 4.59 8.60 -3.17
CA PHE A 45 3.60 8.62 -2.10
C PHE A 45 4.23 9.06 -0.77
N GLY A 46 5.40 8.53 -0.41
CA GLY A 46 6.14 8.94 0.77
C GLY A 46 6.58 10.40 0.72
N ALA A 47 7.05 10.89 -0.43
CA ALA A 47 7.39 12.31 -0.60
C ALA A 47 6.17 13.21 -0.35
N ALA A 48 5.00 12.86 -0.89
CA ALA A 48 3.78 13.61 -0.63
C ALA A 48 3.34 13.52 0.84
N CYS A 49 3.41 12.34 1.45
CA CYS A 49 3.13 12.15 2.88
C CYS A 49 4.11 12.90 3.79
N ALA A 50 5.32 13.23 3.33
CA ALA A 50 6.24 14.11 4.05
C ALA A 50 5.90 15.58 3.82
N VAL A 51 5.78 16.01 2.56
CA VAL A 51 5.65 17.43 2.20
C VAL A 51 4.31 18.00 2.61
N VAL A 52 3.20 17.30 2.35
CA VAL A 52 1.85 17.86 2.60
C VAL A 52 1.65 18.19 4.09
N PRO A 53 1.88 17.29 5.05
CA PRO A 53 1.73 17.62 6.47
C PRO A 53 2.70 18.71 6.94
N LEU A 54 3.93 18.75 6.40
CA LEU A 54 4.89 19.81 6.74
C LEU A 54 4.45 21.18 6.24
N VAL A 55 3.85 21.27 5.05
CA VAL A 55 3.27 22.51 4.53
C VAL A 55 2.11 22.99 5.40
N TRP A 56 1.24 22.06 5.82
CA TRP A 56 0.18 22.36 6.79
C TRP A 56 0.73 22.85 8.14
N GLU A 57 1.73 22.16 8.69
CA GLU A 57 2.37 22.53 9.96
C GLU A 57 3.02 23.92 9.86
N TYR A 58 3.72 24.20 8.76
CA TYR A 58 4.32 25.50 8.51
C TYR A 58 3.27 26.61 8.49
N ALA A 59 2.17 26.42 7.77
CA ALA A 59 1.08 27.39 7.73
C ALA A 59 0.44 27.60 9.11
N LEU A 60 0.16 26.52 9.84
CA LEU A 60 -0.40 26.60 11.19
C LEU A 60 0.50 27.37 12.16
N ARG A 61 1.82 27.18 12.08
CA ARG A 61 2.78 27.94 12.89
C ARG A 61 2.84 29.41 12.50
N GLN A 62 2.83 29.71 11.20
CA GLN A 62 2.90 31.08 10.70
C GLN A 62 1.68 31.90 11.14
N TYR A 63 0.48 31.31 11.10
CA TYR A 63 -0.77 31.97 11.49
C TYR A 63 -1.14 31.77 12.97
N ARG A 64 -0.30 31.09 13.77
CA ARG A 64 -0.50 30.82 15.21
C ARG A 64 -1.76 30.00 15.54
N GLY A 65 -2.16 29.10 14.64
CA GLY A 65 -3.25 28.16 14.87
C GLY A 65 -4.24 28.07 13.71
N ALA A 66 -5.09 27.04 13.76
CA ALA A 66 -6.07 26.74 12.71
C ALA A 66 -7.19 27.80 12.60
N GLU A 67 -7.54 28.45 13.71
CA GLU A 67 -8.63 29.43 13.77
C GLU A 67 -8.24 30.78 13.16
N ALA A 68 -6.94 31.10 13.15
CA ALA A 68 -6.40 32.34 12.63
C ALA A 68 -5.96 32.24 11.16
N LEU A 69 -6.14 31.08 10.53
CA LEU A 69 -5.80 30.87 9.13
C LEU A 69 -6.81 31.57 8.22
N PRO A 70 -6.35 32.45 7.29
CA PRO A 70 -7.23 33.06 6.31
C PRO A 70 -7.92 31.99 5.46
N THR A 71 -9.21 32.16 5.21
CA THR A 71 -10.02 31.19 4.45
C THR A 71 -9.42 30.85 3.09
N GLN A 72 -8.77 31.82 2.43
CA GLN A 72 -8.08 31.62 1.15
C GLN A 72 -6.90 30.64 1.27
N VAL A 73 -6.12 30.74 2.34
CA VAL A 73 -4.97 29.85 2.60
C VAL A 73 -5.48 28.46 2.94
N THR A 74 -6.50 28.33 3.80
CA THR A 74 -7.12 27.03 4.12
C THR A 74 -7.69 26.36 2.87
N ALA A 75 -8.41 27.11 2.03
CA ALA A 75 -8.96 26.58 0.77
C ALA A 75 -7.84 26.13 -0.18
N ALA A 76 -6.75 26.89 -0.31
CA ALA A 76 -5.61 26.53 -1.13
C ALA A 76 -4.90 25.26 -0.61
N LEU A 77 -4.71 25.14 0.70
CA LEU A 77 -4.10 23.96 1.34
C LEU A 77 -4.95 22.70 1.15
N ILE A 78 -6.27 22.79 1.34
CA ILE A 78 -7.20 21.68 1.09
C ILE A 78 -7.19 21.29 -0.39
N ALA A 79 -7.37 22.26 -1.29
CA ALA A 79 -7.38 22.01 -2.73
C ALA A 79 -6.06 21.38 -3.19
N GLY A 80 -4.92 21.91 -2.75
CA GLY A 80 -3.60 21.35 -3.05
C GLY A 80 -3.44 19.92 -2.53
N THR A 81 -3.89 19.65 -1.30
CA THR A 81 -3.88 18.30 -0.72
C THR A 81 -4.70 17.32 -1.58
N VAL A 82 -5.94 17.70 -1.93
CA VAL A 82 -6.82 16.88 -2.77
C VAL A 82 -6.20 16.62 -4.13
N VAL A 83 -5.64 17.64 -4.77
CA VAL A 83 -4.98 17.51 -6.09
C VAL A 83 -3.79 16.56 -6.01
N VAL A 84 -2.92 16.70 -5.01
CA VAL A 84 -1.76 15.82 -4.81
C VAL A 84 -2.21 14.37 -4.66
N PHE A 85 -3.19 14.09 -3.80
CA PHE A 85 -3.69 12.73 -3.60
C PHE A 85 -4.45 12.18 -4.80
N ALA A 86 -5.18 13.01 -5.54
CA ALA A 86 -5.84 12.61 -6.78
C ALA A 86 -4.80 12.19 -7.84
N VAL A 87 -3.76 13.00 -8.05
CA VAL A 87 -2.66 12.67 -8.96
C VAL A 87 -1.96 11.38 -8.56
N LEU A 88 -1.69 11.18 -7.26
CA LEU A 88 -1.12 9.93 -6.75
C LEU A 88 -2.05 8.73 -6.95
N ALA A 89 -3.36 8.90 -6.79
CA ALA A 89 -4.32 7.83 -7.03
C ALA A 89 -4.34 7.42 -8.51
N PHE A 90 -4.35 8.39 -9.45
CA PHE A 90 -4.23 8.10 -10.87
C PHE A 90 -2.88 7.46 -11.21
N TRP A 91 -1.79 7.95 -10.62
CA TRP A 91 -0.47 7.37 -10.82
C TRP A 91 -0.39 5.94 -10.28
N LYS A 92 -1.00 5.64 -9.12
CA LYS A 92 -1.13 4.28 -8.59
C LYS A 92 -1.80 3.38 -9.61
N ILE A 93 -2.98 3.75 -10.11
CA ILE A 93 -3.71 2.94 -11.11
C ILE A 93 -2.87 2.75 -12.37
N ALA A 94 -2.20 3.81 -12.85
CA ALA A 94 -1.32 3.74 -14.01
C ALA A 94 -0.07 2.86 -13.78
N ALA A 95 0.48 2.86 -12.57
CA ALA A 95 1.61 2.03 -12.16
C ALA A 95 1.20 0.55 -12.08
N PHE A 96 0.04 0.26 -11.47
CA PHE A 96 -0.56 -1.08 -11.44
C PHE A 96 -0.82 -1.60 -12.86
N ASN A 97 -1.48 -0.82 -13.71
CA ASN A 97 -1.76 -1.23 -15.10
C ASN A 97 -0.49 -1.48 -15.91
N ARG A 98 0.55 -0.65 -15.73
CA ARG A 98 1.86 -0.86 -16.37
C ARG A 98 2.54 -2.13 -15.86
N GLY A 99 2.55 -2.35 -14.54
CA GLY A 99 3.09 -3.57 -13.94
C GLY A 99 2.37 -4.84 -14.39
N ALA A 100 1.04 -4.80 -14.46
CA ALA A 100 0.23 -5.90 -14.96
C ALA A 100 0.51 -6.23 -16.43
N ARG A 101 0.50 -5.21 -17.30
CA ARG A 101 0.77 -5.39 -18.75
C ARG A 101 2.20 -5.86 -19.03
N ALA A 102 3.14 -5.56 -18.14
CA ALA A 102 4.50 -6.08 -18.25
C ALA A 102 4.60 -7.58 -17.96
N VAL A 103 3.64 -8.16 -17.23
CA VAL A 103 3.59 -9.60 -16.93
C VAL A 103 2.67 -10.35 -17.91
N ASP A 104 1.53 -9.76 -18.30
CA ASP A 104 0.63 -10.32 -19.32
C ASP A 104 0.09 -9.22 -20.26
N SER A 105 0.43 -9.33 -21.55
CA SER A 105 -0.03 -8.40 -22.59
C SER A 105 -1.53 -8.43 -22.86
N ARG A 106 -2.24 -9.52 -22.47
CA ARG A 106 -3.70 -9.67 -22.61
C ARG A 106 -4.49 -9.13 -21.42
N TYR A 107 -3.82 -8.44 -20.50
CA TYR A 107 -4.41 -7.92 -19.28
C TYR A 107 -5.55 -6.92 -19.52
N SER A 108 -6.72 -7.23 -18.95
CA SER A 108 -7.91 -6.37 -18.90
C SER A 108 -8.22 -6.00 -17.45
N TRP A 109 -8.23 -4.70 -17.15
CA TRP A 109 -8.48 -4.18 -15.80
C TRP A 109 -9.87 -4.56 -15.26
N LEU A 110 -10.86 -4.65 -16.15
CA LEU A 110 -12.24 -4.98 -15.78
C LEU A 110 -12.38 -6.40 -15.27
N ASP A 111 -11.69 -7.35 -15.91
CA ASP A 111 -11.71 -8.76 -15.51
C ASP A 111 -11.00 -8.95 -14.16
N VAL A 112 -9.91 -8.23 -13.94
CA VAL A 112 -9.19 -8.24 -12.66
C VAL A 112 -9.99 -7.60 -11.54
N MET A 113 -10.72 -6.51 -11.80
CA MET A 113 -11.61 -5.94 -10.79
C MET A 113 -12.79 -6.86 -10.45
N ARG A 114 -13.34 -7.56 -11.44
CA ARG A 114 -14.38 -8.56 -11.21
C ARG A 114 -13.88 -9.74 -10.38
N ASP A 115 -12.65 -10.20 -10.64
CA ASP A 115 -12.02 -11.27 -9.87
C ASP A 115 -11.60 -10.80 -8.46
N LEU A 116 -11.13 -9.56 -8.30
CA LEU A 116 -10.77 -9.03 -6.98
C LEU A 116 -12.00 -8.75 -6.11
N THR A 117 -13.08 -8.22 -6.68
CA THR A 117 -14.30 -7.91 -5.91
C THR A 117 -14.99 -9.16 -5.36
N SER A 118 -14.75 -10.33 -5.96
CA SER A 118 -15.20 -11.62 -5.41
C SER A 118 -14.26 -12.19 -4.34
N HIS A 119 -13.04 -11.64 -4.21
CA HIS A 119 -12.08 -12.08 -3.22
C HIS A 119 -12.42 -11.51 -1.82
N PRO A 120 -12.47 -12.34 -0.76
CA PRO A 120 -12.83 -11.88 0.58
C PRO A 120 -11.90 -10.80 1.15
N VAL A 121 -10.69 -10.69 0.60
CA VAL A 121 -9.71 -9.64 0.93
C VAL A 121 -10.29 -8.24 0.70
N VAL A 122 -11.06 -8.03 -0.37
CA VAL A 122 -11.66 -6.71 -0.64
C VAL A 122 -12.69 -6.37 0.43
N LEU A 123 -13.53 -7.33 0.84
CA LEU A 123 -14.51 -7.13 1.91
C LEU A 123 -13.81 -6.75 3.23
N TYR A 124 -12.81 -7.52 3.66
CA TYR A 124 -12.08 -7.25 4.90
C TYR A 124 -11.34 -5.92 4.87
N GLN A 125 -10.75 -5.55 3.72
CA GLN A 125 -10.14 -4.24 3.54
C GLN A 125 -11.17 -3.13 3.76
N GLN A 126 -12.37 -3.22 3.21
CA GLN A 126 -13.40 -2.19 3.42
C GLN A 126 -13.81 -2.07 4.88
N VAL A 127 -13.91 -3.21 5.60
CA VAL A 127 -14.20 -3.22 7.04
C VAL A 127 -13.08 -2.53 7.83
N ILE A 128 -11.82 -2.82 7.52
CA ILE A 128 -10.67 -2.18 8.17
C ILE A 128 -10.67 -0.66 7.90
N MET A 129 -10.93 -0.25 6.65
CA MET A 129 -10.97 1.17 6.28
C MET A 129 -12.13 1.90 6.98
N ALA A 130 -13.30 1.28 7.08
CA ALA A 130 -14.43 1.82 7.82
C ALA A 130 -14.11 1.96 9.33
N GLY A 131 -13.53 0.93 9.94
CA GLY A 131 -13.09 0.98 11.34
C GLY A 131 -12.04 2.06 11.59
N THR A 132 -11.10 2.22 10.67
CA THR A 132 -10.08 3.28 10.72
C THR A 132 -10.72 4.67 10.64
N ALA A 133 -11.70 4.86 9.74
CA ALA A 133 -12.43 6.11 9.63
C ALA A 133 -13.21 6.45 10.91
N VAL A 134 -13.88 5.47 11.51
CA VAL A 134 -14.57 5.63 12.80
C VAL A 134 -13.58 6.02 13.91
N ALA A 135 -12.42 5.36 13.98
CA ALA A 135 -11.39 5.69 14.96
C ALA A 135 -10.86 7.12 14.80
N VAL A 136 -10.64 7.58 13.56
CA VAL A 136 -10.23 8.96 13.26
C VAL A 136 -11.31 9.96 13.67
N VAL A 137 -12.58 9.70 13.38
CA VAL A 137 -13.70 10.57 13.79
C VAL A 137 -13.80 10.65 15.32
N MET A 138 -13.63 9.53 16.02
CA MET A 138 -13.61 9.49 17.48
C MET A 138 -12.41 10.26 18.06
N ALA A 139 -11.23 10.13 17.44
CA ALA A 139 -10.03 10.90 17.82
C ALA A 139 -10.28 12.41 17.73
N ILE A 140 -10.89 12.87 16.63
CA ILE A 140 -11.26 14.27 16.45
C ILE A 140 -12.26 14.72 17.52
N ARG A 141 -13.31 13.93 17.80
CA ARG A 141 -14.32 14.27 18.82
C ARG A 141 -13.79 14.33 20.24
N THR A 142 -12.81 13.50 20.56
CA THR A 142 -12.15 13.47 21.89
C THR A 142 -11.07 14.53 22.04
N GLY A 143 -10.76 15.29 20.97
CA GLY A 143 -9.70 16.29 20.96
C GLY A 143 -8.29 15.71 20.96
N ASN A 144 -8.15 14.39 20.84
CA ASN A 144 -6.85 13.74 20.86
C ASN A 144 -6.30 13.57 19.43
N ALA A 145 -5.62 14.62 18.95
CA ALA A 145 -5.05 14.68 17.61
C ALA A 145 -3.98 13.60 17.34
N TYR A 146 -3.35 13.04 18.37
CA TYR A 146 -2.33 11.98 18.25
C TYR A 146 -2.94 10.63 17.86
N LEU A 147 -4.21 10.39 18.21
CA LEU A 147 -4.90 9.16 17.80
C LEU A 147 -5.13 9.10 16.29
N VAL A 148 -5.17 10.24 15.58
CA VAL A 148 -5.39 10.27 14.13
C VAL A 148 -4.25 9.58 13.36
N PRO A 149 -2.98 10.01 13.46
CA PRO A 149 -1.88 9.32 12.78
C PRO A 149 -1.70 7.89 13.29
N ALA A 150 -1.95 7.60 14.57
CA ALA A 150 -1.86 6.24 15.11
C ALA A 150 -2.91 5.31 14.47
N ALA A 151 -4.18 5.74 14.41
CA ALA A 151 -5.26 4.97 13.80
C ALA A 151 -5.02 4.74 12.30
N LEU A 152 -4.58 5.77 11.58
CA LEU A 152 -4.24 5.65 10.16
C LEU A 152 -3.08 4.66 9.94
N ALA A 153 -2.04 4.70 10.77
CA ALA A 153 -0.91 3.80 10.68
C ALA A 153 -1.30 2.35 10.98
N ALA A 154 -2.06 2.12 12.04
CA ALA A 154 -2.59 0.80 12.38
C ALA A 154 -3.51 0.25 11.29
N GLY A 155 -4.43 1.08 10.78
CA GLY A 155 -5.34 0.71 9.69
C GLY A 155 -4.60 0.32 8.41
N LEU A 156 -3.61 1.12 7.99
CA LEU A 156 -2.76 0.82 6.84
C LEU A 156 -1.93 -0.46 7.07
N ALA A 157 -1.33 -0.63 8.25
CA ALA A 157 -0.57 -1.83 8.59
C ALA A 157 -1.44 -3.09 8.45
N MET A 158 -2.68 -3.06 8.95
CA MET A 158 -3.63 -4.16 8.83
C MET A 158 -4.02 -4.44 7.37
N VAL A 159 -4.19 -3.41 6.54
CA VAL A 159 -4.44 -3.59 5.09
C VAL A 159 -3.23 -4.24 4.41
N PHE A 160 -2.01 -3.76 4.68
CA PHE A 160 -0.80 -4.39 4.13
C PHE A 160 -0.61 -5.82 4.61
N MET A 161 -0.92 -6.11 5.88
CA MET A 161 -0.87 -7.45 6.44
C MET A 161 -1.90 -8.39 5.80
N LEU A 162 -3.12 -7.92 5.56
CA LEU A 162 -4.14 -8.67 4.85
C LEU A 162 -3.66 -9.06 3.45
N TYR A 163 -3.05 -8.12 2.71
CA TYR A 163 -2.45 -8.41 1.41
C TYR A 163 -1.24 -9.34 1.49
N ALA A 164 -0.37 -9.16 2.50
CA ALA A 164 0.80 -10.00 2.69
C ALA A 164 0.41 -11.46 2.95
N VAL A 165 -0.62 -11.70 3.76
CA VAL A 165 -1.12 -13.06 4.05
C VAL A 165 -1.85 -13.64 2.84
N ALA A 166 -2.73 -12.87 2.19
CA ALA A 166 -3.52 -13.36 1.07
C ALA A 166 -2.67 -13.72 -0.17
N PHE A 167 -1.59 -12.96 -0.42
CA PHE A 167 -0.76 -13.11 -1.61
C PHE A 167 0.66 -13.61 -1.32
N LEU A 168 0.96 -13.98 -0.06
CA LEU A 168 2.28 -14.45 0.40
C LEU A 168 3.42 -13.47 0.06
N LEU A 169 3.17 -12.17 0.27
CA LEU A 169 4.11 -11.09 -0.04
C LEU A 169 4.96 -10.75 1.19
N ASN A 170 6.06 -11.48 1.37
CA ASN A 170 7.02 -11.18 2.44
C ASN A 170 7.68 -9.82 2.28
N GLU A 171 7.66 -9.26 1.07
CA GLU A 171 8.24 -7.95 0.74
C GLU A 171 7.51 -6.79 1.45
N TYR A 172 6.27 -6.98 1.91
CA TYR A 172 5.54 -5.99 2.72
C TYR A 172 5.83 -6.04 4.22
N SER A 173 6.58 -7.04 4.69
CA SER A 173 6.91 -7.17 6.12
C SER A 173 7.57 -5.90 6.68
N PHE A 174 8.48 -5.28 5.93
CA PHE A 174 9.14 -4.03 6.34
C PHE A 174 8.14 -2.91 6.63
N ILE A 175 7.23 -2.62 5.69
CA ILE A 175 6.28 -1.52 5.84
C ILE A 175 5.22 -1.83 6.90
N ILE A 176 4.83 -3.10 7.05
CA ILE A 176 3.90 -3.54 8.11
C ILE A 176 4.52 -3.30 9.48
N VAL A 177 5.76 -3.75 9.69
CA VAL A 177 6.48 -3.57 10.96
C VAL A 177 6.69 -2.09 11.24
N TRP A 178 7.13 -1.32 10.25
CA TRP A 178 7.32 0.13 10.38
C TRP A 178 6.03 0.84 10.82
N LEU A 179 4.91 0.62 10.12
CA LEU A 179 3.64 1.27 10.43
C LEU A 179 3.08 0.83 11.79
N SER A 180 3.29 -0.42 12.18
CA SER A 180 2.87 -0.93 13.49
C SER A 180 3.68 -0.29 14.63
N LEU A 181 5.01 -0.20 14.46
CA LEU A 181 5.89 0.47 15.42
C LEU A 181 5.60 1.97 15.49
N PHE A 182 5.35 2.62 14.35
CA PHE A 182 4.98 4.02 14.30
C PHE A 182 3.64 4.28 15.00
N ALA A 183 2.62 3.44 14.78
CA ALA A 183 1.34 3.56 15.47
C ALA A 183 1.50 3.52 16.99
N ALA A 184 2.34 2.61 17.50
CA ALA A 184 2.67 2.56 18.92
C ALA A 184 3.45 3.81 19.36
N ALA A 185 4.53 4.16 18.65
CA ALA A 185 5.40 5.29 18.99
C ALA A 185 4.65 6.62 19.08
N VAL A 186 3.65 6.84 18.20
CA VAL A 186 2.82 8.05 18.22
C VAL A 186 2.09 8.23 19.56
N LEU A 187 1.64 7.14 20.18
CA LEU A 187 0.93 7.18 21.46
C LEU A 187 1.87 7.48 22.64
N PHE A 188 3.16 7.22 22.50
CA PHE A 188 4.17 7.40 23.55
C PHE A 188 5.00 8.69 23.42
N LEU A 189 4.78 9.49 22.36
CA LEU A 189 5.56 10.71 22.09
C LEU A 189 4.65 11.96 21.99
N PRO A 190 4.01 12.40 23.08
CA PRO A 190 3.07 13.52 23.09
C PRO A 190 3.72 14.90 22.87
N GLY A 191 5.06 15.00 22.78
CA GLY A 191 5.77 16.26 22.60
C GLY A 191 5.95 16.71 21.16
N ILE A 192 5.66 15.85 20.17
CA ILE A 192 5.88 16.15 18.75
C ILE A 192 4.54 16.51 18.11
N PRO A 193 4.42 17.60 17.32
CA PRO A 193 3.17 17.91 16.63
C PRO A 193 2.69 16.75 15.72
N PRO A 194 1.40 16.39 15.73
CA PRO A 194 0.89 15.24 14.98
C PRO A 194 1.17 15.29 13.47
N LEU A 195 1.21 16.48 12.87
CA LEU A 195 1.55 16.66 11.45
C LEU A 195 3.01 16.34 11.15
N ILE A 196 3.92 16.69 12.06
CA ILE A 196 5.33 16.31 11.95
C ILE A 196 5.48 14.80 12.12
N MET A 197 4.77 14.20 13.08
CA MET A 197 4.77 12.75 13.24
C MET A 197 4.26 12.06 11.98
N ALA A 198 3.18 12.55 11.38
CA ALA A 198 2.67 12.01 10.12
C ALA A 198 3.70 12.14 8.98
N ALA A 199 4.40 13.27 8.88
CA ALA A 199 5.45 13.47 7.88
C ALA A 199 6.62 12.48 8.04
N VAL A 200 7.09 12.29 9.26
CA VAL A 200 8.21 11.37 9.54
C VAL A 200 7.77 9.91 9.43
N GLY A 201 6.64 9.56 10.02
CA GLY A 201 6.12 8.20 10.06
C GLY A 201 5.67 7.70 8.70
N PHE A 202 4.70 8.38 8.08
CA PHE A 202 4.22 7.98 6.76
C PHE A 202 5.23 8.35 5.68
N GLY A 203 5.68 9.59 5.65
CA GLY A 203 6.60 10.05 4.61
C GLY A 203 7.92 9.29 4.63
N GLY A 204 8.59 9.25 5.78
CA GLY A 204 9.83 8.48 5.96
C GLY A 204 9.64 6.99 5.71
N GLY A 205 8.59 6.38 6.26
CA GLY A 205 8.30 4.95 6.08
C GLY A 205 8.11 4.54 4.63
N PHE A 206 7.26 5.25 3.90
CA PHE A 206 6.99 4.95 2.49
C PHE A 206 8.15 5.31 1.57
N LEU A 207 8.92 6.37 1.87
CA LEU A 207 10.15 6.69 1.14
C LEU A 207 11.20 5.58 1.28
N LEU A 208 11.50 5.17 2.53
CA LEU A 208 12.46 4.11 2.80
C LEU A 208 12.03 2.78 2.19
N TYR A 209 10.75 2.45 2.31
CA TYR A 209 10.20 1.25 1.69
C TYR A 209 10.27 1.30 0.16
N GLY A 210 9.94 2.45 -0.44
CA GLY A 210 10.05 2.64 -1.88
C GLY A 210 11.48 2.45 -2.39
N ILE A 211 12.46 3.06 -1.72
CA ILE A 211 13.89 2.89 -2.04
C ILE A 211 14.30 1.42 -1.90
N TYR A 212 13.95 0.78 -0.78
CA TYR A 212 14.23 -0.64 -0.52
C TYR A 212 13.66 -1.54 -1.62
N SER A 213 12.42 -1.30 -2.03
CA SER A 213 11.77 -2.09 -3.08
C SER A 213 12.40 -1.91 -4.46
N ILE A 214 12.95 -0.73 -4.76
CA ILE A 214 13.67 -0.47 -6.02
C ILE A 214 15.03 -1.17 -6.00
N THR A 215 15.77 -1.11 -4.90
CA THR A 215 17.14 -1.66 -4.82
C THR A 215 17.16 -3.19 -4.72
N MET A 216 16.10 -3.81 -4.18
CA MET A 216 15.98 -5.27 -4.09
C MET A 216 15.22 -5.90 -5.27
N ALA A 217 14.70 -5.10 -6.22
CA ALA A 217 14.11 -5.66 -7.42
C ALA A 217 15.20 -6.37 -8.24
N PRO A 218 15.03 -7.65 -8.62
CA PRO A 218 16.00 -8.35 -9.45
C PRO A 218 16.13 -7.60 -10.77
N HIS A 219 17.36 -7.20 -11.13
CA HIS A 219 17.64 -6.64 -12.44
C HIS A 219 17.07 -7.58 -13.50
N PRO A 220 16.25 -7.09 -14.46
CA PRO A 220 15.93 -7.89 -15.61
C PRO A 220 17.28 -8.24 -16.24
N ALA A 221 17.64 -9.52 -16.19
CA ALA A 221 18.81 -10.02 -16.87
C ALA A 221 18.74 -9.45 -18.29
N SER A 222 19.72 -8.61 -18.61
CA SER A 222 19.95 -8.17 -19.98
C SER A 222 19.85 -9.42 -20.83
N SER A 223 18.83 -9.50 -21.68
CA SER A 223 18.76 -10.49 -22.73
C SER A 223 20.01 -10.27 -23.56
N THR A 224 21.06 -11.01 -23.23
CA THR A 224 22.21 -11.22 -24.07
C THR A 224 21.62 -11.80 -25.34
N HIS A 225 21.47 -10.92 -26.33
CA HIS A 225 21.55 -11.30 -27.72
C HIS A 225 22.80 -12.17 -27.88
N GLY A 226 22.55 -13.47 -27.94
CA GLY A 226 23.48 -14.50 -28.37
C GLY A 226 22.75 -15.39 -29.36
N GLY A 227 22.17 -14.79 -30.39
CA GLY A 227 21.90 -15.52 -31.62
C GLY A 227 23.23 -15.80 -32.32
N ASN A 228 23.37 -17.02 -32.82
CA ASN A 228 24.27 -17.48 -33.89
C ASN A 228 25.69 -16.90 -33.93
N GLN A 229 26.69 -17.72 -33.59
CA GLN A 229 27.76 -18.27 -34.46
C GLN A 229 28.32 -19.49 -33.68
N ALA A 230 28.49 -20.72 -34.19
CA ALA A 230 28.62 -21.27 -35.53
C ALA A 230 28.05 -22.70 -35.58
#